data_AF-A0A524AFP6-F1
#
_entry.id   AF-A0A524AFP6-F1
#
_cell.length_a   1.000
_cell.length_b   1.000
_cell.length_c   1.000
_cell.angle_alpha   90.00
_cell.angle_beta   90.00
_cell.angle_gamma   90.00
#
_symmetry.space_group_name_H-M   'P 1'
#
loop_
_entity.id
_entity.type
_entity.pdbx_description
1 polymer ?
#
loop_
_entity_poly.entity_id
_entity_poly.type
_entity_poly.pdbx_seq_one_letter_code
_entity_poly.pdbx_strand_id
1 'polypeptide(L)'
;MSRAKVFISILTVLILIVLSGASVWAAPGGQQGDQISGVVEGIEIATEVDEETGDTITTVLVTLLVTLEDGSSETQTVRLSLETATGLGLVQTDENGDPVLDEDGNPIPNGDKIGETVDIDSDNVITPPIRGDVQEIVIEVDEDGTVTVLVTLIDESGQIQTVRLSLETAIALGLVEVDENGDPVLDEDGHPIPNEDMINQPVEIDPGDVIDGEEEEEGEEAQHPVASVLADFFAVALGLDYDMIMGYHEDGMGFGVIAKACWMSFALEGDAELLGDILEAKKSHDFSSIELPDGETPKNWGQFKKAVLGSKKVQKNLGEIMSGRAKVEQDETGDENELGATSTQGNVKGKKDKAGGKPEIPPGQVKKSGKPDTPPGKGKNKDKGKGGGKKK
;
A
#
# COMPACT_ATOMS: atom_id res chain seq x y z
N MET A 1 23.61 -16.35 -16.70
CA MET A 1 22.34 -16.22 -15.94
C MET A 1 21.39 -15.39 -16.80
N SER A 2 20.12 -15.79 -17.00
CA SER A 2 19.22 -15.04 -17.91
C SER A 2 18.76 -13.74 -17.24
N ARG A 3 18.63 -12.66 -18.01
CA ARG A 3 18.18 -11.33 -17.51
C ARG A 3 16.85 -11.41 -16.77
N ALA A 4 15.96 -12.32 -17.17
CA ALA A 4 14.70 -12.59 -16.48
C ALA A 4 14.88 -13.13 -15.04
N LYS A 5 15.92 -13.93 -14.78
CA LYS A 5 16.20 -14.44 -13.43
C LYS A 5 16.76 -13.37 -12.50
N VAL A 6 17.51 -12.41 -13.05
CA VAL A 6 18.01 -11.26 -12.29
C VAL A 6 16.87 -10.33 -11.89
N PHE A 7 15.95 -10.04 -12.83
CA PHE A 7 14.77 -9.22 -12.54
C PHE A 7 13.81 -9.84 -11.52
N ILE A 8 13.54 -11.15 -11.63
CA ILE A 8 12.67 -11.84 -10.65
C ILE A 8 13.31 -11.81 -9.26
N SER A 9 14.63 -11.98 -9.17
CA SER A 9 15.35 -11.94 -7.89
C SER A 9 15.27 -10.56 -7.23
N ILE A 10 15.46 -9.47 -8.00
CA ILE A 10 15.37 -8.10 -7.48
C ILE A 10 13.94 -7.77 -7.06
N LEU A 11 12.94 -8.17 -7.86
CA LEU A 11 11.52 -7.92 -7.55
C LEU A 11 11.08 -8.67 -6.28
N THR A 12 11.60 -9.89 -6.05
CA THR A 12 11.24 -10.68 -4.87
C THR A 12 11.88 -10.12 -3.60
N VAL A 13 13.09 -9.55 -3.70
CA VAL A 13 13.73 -8.84 -2.58
C VAL A 13 12.97 -7.55 -2.25
N LEU A 14 12.57 -6.77 -3.25
CA LEU A 14 11.73 -5.57 -3.06
C LEU A 14 10.37 -5.90 -2.40
N ILE A 15 9.69 -6.95 -2.86
CA ILE A 15 8.42 -7.40 -2.26
C ILE A 15 8.62 -7.89 -0.81
N LEU A 16 9.75 -8.53 -0.51
CA LEU A 16 10.06 -8.96 0.86
C LEU A 16 10.36 -7.78 1.78
N ILE A 17 11.03 -6.73 1.30
CA ILE A 17 11.28 -5.49 2.06
C ILE A 17 9.95 -4.78 2.39
N VAL A 18 9.02 -4.72 1.42
CA VAL A 18 7.69 -4.12 1.63
C VAL A 18 6.82 -4.96 2.57
N LEU A 19 6.95 -6.29 2.55
CA LEU A 19 6.17 -7.19 3.42
C LEU A 19 6.72 -7.32 4.85
N SER A 20 7.99 -7.01 5.10
CA SER A 20 8.58 -7.02 6.45
C SER A 20 8.29 -5.77 7.29
N GLY A 21 7.69 -4.73 6.70
CA GLY A 21 7.31 -3.50 7.42
C GLY A 21 6.08 -3.64 8.34
N ALA A 22 5.36 -4.77 8.30
CA ALA A 22 4.11 -4.93 9.05
C ALA A 22 4.29 -5.33 10.53
N SER A 23 5.48 -5.12 11.11
CA SER A 23 5.68 -5.21 12.55
C SER A 23 6.69 -4.17 13.01
N VAL A 24 6.67 -2.99 12.41
CA VAL A 24 7.08 -1.79 13.12
C VAL A 24 6.30 -1.83 14.42
N TRP A 25 6.99 -1.87 15.56
CA TRP A 25 6.41 -1.32 16.77
C TRP A 25 6.03 0.09 16.35
N ALA A 26 4.77 0.28 15.96
CA ALA A 26 4.23 1.62 15.88
C ALA A 26 4.55 2.16 17.27
N ALA A 27 5.50 3.11 17.33
CA ALA A 27 5.54 4.03 18.44
C ALA A 27 4.07 4.40 18.63
N PRO A 28 3.45 4.08 19.78
CA PRO A 28 2.01 4.09 19.96
C PRO A 28 1.49 5.36 19.30
N GLY A 29 0.76 5.19 18.19
CA GLY A 29 0.49 6.27 17.24
C GLY A 29 0.09 7.52 18.01
N GLY A 30 0.87 8.59 17.83
CA GLY A 30 1.00 9.71 18.76
C GLY A 30 -0.23 9.90 19.63
N GLN A 31 -0.14 9.49 20.91
CA GLN A 31 -1.17 9.81 21.89
C GLN A 31 -1.14 11.33 22.07
N GLN A 32 -1.97 12.01 21.29
CA GLN A 32 -2.02 13.46 21.15
C GLN A 32 -2.75 14.11 22.34
N GLY A 33 -2.37 13.70 23.54
CA GLY A 33 -2.83 14.26 24.80
C GLY A 33 -1.73 14.16 25.84
N ASP A 34 -1.55 15.22 26.62
CA ASP A 34 -0.56 15.37 27.71
C ASP A 34 -0.66 14.28 28.81
N GLN A 35 -1.56 13.30 28.67
CA GLN A 35 -1.91 12.36 29.72
C GLN A 35 -2.34 10.99 29.15
N ILE A 36 -1.67 9.94 29.62
CA ILE A 36 -2.03 8.54 29.43
C ILE A 36 -2.85 8.10 30.65
N SER A 37 -4.13 7.79 30.46
CA SER A 37 -5.01 7.29 31.53
C SER A 37 -5.36 5.82 31.28
N GLY A 38 -5.16 4.95 32.27
CA GLY A 38 -5.42 3.52 32.13
C GLY A 38 -5.56 2.77 33.44
N VAL A 39 -6.02 1.53 33.39
CA VAL A 39 -6.06 0.64 34.56
C VAL A 39 -4.76 -0.14 34.64
N VAL A 40 -4.10 -0.14 35.79
CA VAL A 40 -2.85 -0.89 35.97
C VAL A 40 -3.14 -2.39 35.98
N GLU A 41 -2.61 -3.14 35.00
CA GLU A 41 -2.75 -4.60 34.97
C GLU A 41 -1.57 -5.31 35.63
N GLY A 42 -0.37 -4.74 35.48
CA GLY A 42 0.86 -5.32 36.01
C GLY A 42 1.94 -4.27 36.23
N ILE A 43 2.81 -4.54 37.20
CA ILE A 43 3.97 -3.71 37.50
C ILE A 43 5.17 -4.65 37.53
N GLU A 44 6.12 -4.42 36.64
CA GLU A 44 7.38 -5.15 36.50
C GLU A 44 8.54 -4.19 36.75
N ILE A 45 9.63 -4.70 37.32
CA ILE A 45 10.81 -3.89 37.64
C ILE A 45 11.92 -4.34 36.68
N ALA A 46 12.48 -3.39 35.94
CA ALA A 46 13.58 -3.65 35.03
C ALA A 46 14.79 -2.81 35.43
N THR A 47 15.86 -3.50 35.82
CA THR A 47 17.16 -2.87 36.02
C THR A 47 17.94 -2.95 34.71
N GLU A 48 18.26 -1.80 34.15
CA GLU A 48 19.16 -1.67 33.01
C GLU A 48 20.49 -1.13 33.52
N VAL A 49 21.61 -1.54 32.93
CA VAL A 49 22.92 -0.97 33.24
C VAL A 49 23.27 -0.05 32.09
N ASP A 50 23.49 1.22 32.39
CA ASP A 50 24.02 2.17 31.42
C ASP A 50 25.42 1.70 31.01
N GLU A 51 25.57 1.34 29.74
CA GLU A 51 26.84 0.79 29.25
C GLU A 51 27.95 1.85 29.19
N GLU A 52 27.61 3.14 29.10
CA GLU A 52 28.56 4.24 29.01
C GLU A 52 29.10 4.62 30.39
N THR A 53 28.22 4.76 31.38
CA THR A 53 28.61 5.15 32.75
C THR A 53 28.94 3.95 33.65
N GLY A 54 28.38 2.77 33.34
CA GLY A 54 28.38 1.60 34.21
C GLY A 54 27.41 1.73 35.39
N ASP A 55 26.63 2.79 35.45
CA ASP A 55 25.65 3.01 36.52
C ASP A 55 24.41 2.12 36.30
N THR A 56 23.88 1.57 37.38
CA THR A 56 22.64 0.79 37.32
C THR A 56 21.46 1.75 37.31
N ILE A 57 20.76 1.84 36.19
CA ILE A 57 19.52 2.59 36.05
C ILE A 57 18.37 1.63 36.37
N THR A 58 17.75 1.82 37.54
CA THR A 58 16.54 1.09 37.90
C THR A 58 15.34 1.78 37.27
N THR A 59 14.75 1.17 36.25
CA THR A 59 13.49 1.61 35.64
C THR A 59 12.34 0.73 36.10
N VAL A 60 11.14 1.31 36.15
CA VAL A 60 9.92 0.56 36.47
C VAL A 60 9.11 0.40 35.19
N LEU A 61 8.92 -0.86 34.75
CA LEU A 61 8.06 -1.20 33.62
C LEU A 61 6.64 -1.39 34.11
N VAL A 62 5.76 -0.45 33.79
CA VAL A 62 4.35 -0.54 34.17
C VAL A 62 3.58 -1.02 32.96
N THR A 63 2.95 -2.19 33.07
CA THR A 63 2.01 -2.66 32.04
C THR A 63 0.62 -2.14 32.38
N LEU A 64 0.15 -1.19 31.58
CA LEU A 64 -1.16 -0.57 31.71
C LEU A 64 -2.10 -1.19 30.69
N LEU A 65 -3.34 -1.45 31.09
CA LEU A 65 -4.43 -1.59 30.14
C LEU A 65 -5.04 -0.21 29.95
N VAL A 66 -4.77 0.39 28.80
CA VAL A 66 -5.36 1.66 28.42
C VAL A 66 -6.67 1.34 27.72
N THR A 67 -7.78 1.77 28.32
CA THR A 67 -9.09 1.67 27.65
C THR A 67 -9.34 3.00 26.96
N LEU A 68 -9.24 3.02 25.64
CA LEU A 68 -9.47 4.23 24.84
C LEU A 68 -10.99 4.49 24.74
N GLU A 69 -11.38 5.74 24.47
CA GLU A 69 -12.79 6.17 24.41
C GLU A 69 -13.62 5.44 23.34
N ASP A 70 -12.97 4.79 22.38
CA ASP A 70 -13.64 3.96 21.37
C ASP A 70 -14.10 2.59 21.91
N GLY A 71 -13.77 2.27 23.17
CA GLY A 71 -14.08 1.00 23.82
C GLY A 71 -13.17 -0.15 23.41
N SER A 72 -12.08 0.12 22.69
CA SER A 72 -10.97 -0.82 22.53
C SER A 72 -10.19 -0.87 23.85
N SER A 73 -9.98 -2.09 24.35
CA SER A 73 -9.08 -2.34 25.48
C SER A 73 -7.74 -2.78 24.88
N GLU A 74 -6.82 -1.85 24.71
CA GLU A 74 -5.46 -2.13 24.28
C GLU A 74 -4.52 -2.13 25.49
N THR A 75 -3.63 -3.13 25.55
CA THR A 75 -2.60 -3.16 26.59
C THR A 75 -1.40 -2.38 26.09
N GLN A 76 -0.96 -1.38 26.85
CA GLN A 76 0.22 -0.56 26.59
C GLN A 76 1.23 -0.75 27.73
N THR A 77 2.47 -1.07 27.40
CA THR A 77 3.56 -1.07 28.39
C THR A 77 4.25 0.28 28.37
N VAL A 78 4.32 0.92 29.53
CA VAL A 78 4.93 2.24 29.74
C VAL A 78 6.13 2.11 30.67
N ARG A 79 7.25 2.72 30.29
CA ARG A 79 8.46 2.81 31.10
C ARG A 79 8.42 4.09 31.92
N LEU A 80 8.63 4.00 33.23
CA LEU A 80 8.65 5.14 34.13
C LEU A 80 9.97 5.22 34.90
N SER A 81 10.35 6.45 35.26
CA SER A 81 11.41 6.66 36.24
C SER A 81 10.97 6.11 37.60
N LEU A 82 11.93 5.68 38.43
CA LEU A 82 11.62 5.24 39.78
C LEU A 82 10.95 6.36 40.60
N GLU A 83 11.40 7.61 40.45
CA GLU A 83 10.81 8.77 41.13
C GLU A 83 9.34 8.98 40.74
N THR A 84 9.03 8.93 39.44
CA THR A 84 7.65 9.01 38.94
C THR A 84 6.81 7.85 39.47
N ALA A 85 7.32 6.61 39.36
CA ALA A 85 6.61 5.43 39.84
C ALA A 85 6.33 5.49 41.36
N THR A 86 7.27 6.02 42.14
CA THR A 86 7.10 6.30 43.57
C THR A 86 6.05 7.39 43.81
N GLY A 87 6.11 8.50 43.06
CA GLY A 87 5.12 9.58 43.15
C GLY A 87 3.69 9.14 42.83
N LEU A 88 3.54 8.19 41.90
CA LEU A 88 2.26 7.56 41.54
C LEU A 88 1.84 6.43 42.51
N GLY A 89 2.72 6.04 43.44
CA GLY A 89 2.48 4.97 44.40
C GLY A 89 2.48 3.57 43.79
N LEU A 90 3.11 3.39 42.63
CA LEU A 90 3.23 2.10 41.91
C LEU A 90 4.28 1.17 42.53
N VAL A 91 5.19 1.72 43.34
CA VAL A 91 6.15 0.95 44.15
C VAL A 91 5.83 1.14 45.64
N GLN A 92 6.15 0.13 46.46
CA GLN A 92 6.01 0.22 47.90
C GLN A 92 7.05 1.20 48.46
N THR A 93 6.62 2.07 49.37
CA THR A 93 7.50 3.00 50.07
C THR A 93 7.50 2.75 51.57
N ASP A 94 8.60 3.07 52.24
CA ASP A 94 8.68 3.08 53.69
C ASP A 94 8.02 4.33 54.31
N GLU A 95 8.19 4.54 55.61
CA GLU A 95 7.62 5.69 56.33
C GLU A 95 8.25 7.04 55.97
N ASN A 96 9.41 7.03 55.30
CA ASN A 96 10.12 8.22 54.83
C ASN A 96 9.80 8.55 53.37
N GLY A 97 9.09 7.66 52.67
CA GLY A 97 8.80 7.77 51.24
C GLY A 97 9.87 7.14 50.35
N ASP A 98 10.84 6.42 50.91
CA ASP A 98 11.88 5.73 50.16
C ASP A 98 11.34 4.38 49.63
N PRO A 99 11.69 3.95 48.41
CA PRO A 99 11.27 2.65 47.89
C PRO A 99 11.73 1.49 48.78
N VAL A 100 10.82 0.59 49.13
CA VAL A 100 11.17 -0.66 49.82
C VAL A 100 11.84 -1.59 48.82
N LEU A 101 13.05 -2.04 49.14
CA LEU A 101 13.85 -2.90 48.28
C LEU A 101 13.74 -4.38 48.69
N ASP A 102 13.78 -5.28 47.71
CA ASP A 102 13.90 -6.72 47.92
C ASP A 102 15.33 -7.15 48.29
N GLU A 103 15.59 -8.47 48.35
CA GLU A 103 16.91 -9.00 48.72
C GLU A 103 18.00 -8.75 47.67
N ASP A 104 17.60 -8.48 46.43
CA ASP A 104 18.49 -8.15 45.30
C ASP A 104 18.66 -6.62 45.13
N GLY A 105 17.95 -5.82 45.92
CA GLY A 105 18.01 -4.35 45.88
C GLY A 105 17.02 -3.71 44.92
N ASN A 106 16.03 -4.44 44.42
CA ASN A 106 15.01 -3.92 43.49
C ASN A 106 13.80 -3.37 44.26
N PRO A 107 13.19 -2.26 43.84
CA PRO A 107 11.93 -1.78 44.40
C PRO A 107 10.82 -2.83 44.36
N ILE A 108 10.07 -2.98 45.44
CA ILE A 108 8.95 -3.93 45.49
C ILE A 108 7.69 -3.28 44.87
N PRO A 109 7.04 -3.90 43.86
CA PRO A 109 5.79 -3.40 43.30
C PRO A 109 4.67 -3.23 44.33
N ASN A 110 3.88 -2.18 44.21
CA ASN A 110 2.69 -1.99 45.02
C ASN A 110 1.50 -2.73 44.40
N GLY A 111 1.32 -4.00 44.78
CA GLY A 111 0.22 -4.84 44.28
C GLY A 111 -1.18 -4.28 44.55
N ASP A 112 -1.35 -3.37 45.51
CA ASP A 112 -2.64 -2.72 45.79
C ASP A 112 -3.08 -1.77 44.67
N LYS A 113 -2.15 -1.35 43.79
CA LYS A 113 -2.44 -0.51 42.62
C LYS A 113 -2.98 -1.28 41.42
N ILE A 114 -2.87 -2.61 41.40
CA ILE A 114 -3.41 -3.41 40.30
C ILE A 114 -4.93 -3.31 40.29
N GLY A 115 -5.49 -2.88 39.16
CA GLY A 115 -6.93 -2.61 38.99
C GLY A 115 -7.36 -1.19 39.32
N GLU A 116 -6.45 -0.32 39.79
CA GLU A 116 -6.72 1.12 39.92
C GLU A 116 -6.45 1.86 38.61
N THR A 117 -7.24 2.90 38.35
CA THR A 117 -6.96 3.86 37.26
C THR A 117 -5.82 4.77 37.68
N VAL A 118 -4.83 4.93 36.81
CA VAL A 118 -3.70 5.83 36.98
C VAL A 118 -3.62 6.74 35.77
N ASP A 119 -3.37 8.01 36.06
CA ASP A 119 -3.12 9.03 35.06
C ASP A 119 -1.62 9.35 35.06
N ILE A 120 -0.97 9.16 33.92
CA ILE A 120 0.46 9.35 33.71
C ILE A 120 0.62 10.49 32.74
N ASP A 121 1.33 11.54 33.14
CA ASP A 121 1.73 12.60 32.23
C ASP A 121 2.67 12.02 31.16
N SER A 122 2.43 12.30 29.89
CA SER A 122 3.25 11.79 28.78
C SER A 122 4.73 12.15 28.94
N ASP A 123 5.03 13.30 29.56
CA ASP A 123 6.40 13.76 29.82
C ASP A 123 7.16 12.88 30.82
N ASN A 124 6.46 12.01 31.57
CA ASN A 124 7.07 11.08 32.52
C ASN A 124 7.36 9.70 31.92
N VAL A 125 6.97 9.46 30.68
CA VAL A 125 7.23 8.19 29.99
C VAL A 125 8.66 8.19 29.45
N ILE A 126 9.45 7.22 29.88
CA ILE A 126 10.81 7.03 29.39
C ILE A 126 10.75 6.13 28.16
N THR A 127 10.73 6.70 26.97
CA THR A 127 10.92 5.93 25.74
C THR A 127 12.38 5.52 25.61
N PRO A 128 12.69 4.23 25.40
CA PRO A 128 14.06 3.81 25.22
C PRO A 128 14.64 4.45 23.95
N PRO A 129 15.92 4.82 23.95
CA PRO A 129 16.55 5.44 22.80
C PRO A 129 16.48 4.53 21.58
N ILE A 130 16.22 5.15 20.43
CA ILE A 130 16.21 4.47 19.14
C ILE A 130 17.66 4.23 18.73
N ARG A 131 18.06 2.95 18.64
CA ARG A 131 19.42 2.55 18.31
C ARG A 131 19.45 1.78 16.99
N GLY A 132 20.43 2.08 16.14
CA GLY A 132 20.67 1.31 14.92
C GLY A 132 21.83 1.83 14.09
N ASP A 133 22.24 1.06 13.09
CA ASP A 133 23.21 1.48 12.09
C ASP A 133 22.52 2.30 11.00
N VAL A 134 23.03 3.49 10.69
CA VAL A 134 22.46 4.36 9.66
C VAL A 134 22.58 3.70 8.28
N GLN A 135 21.47 3.48 7.59
CA GLN A 135 21.43 2.93 6.24
C GLN A 135 21.30 4.00 5.16
N GLU A 136 20.52 5.05 5.44
CA GLU A 136 20.22 6.12 4.49
C GLU A 136 19.90 7.41 5.24
N ILE A 137 20.32 8.54 4.68
CA ILE A 137 20.01 9.89 5.15
C ILE A 137 19.43 10.65 3.96
N VAL A 138 18.18 11.07 4.07
CA VAL A 138 17.48 11.86 3.05
C VAL A 138 17.12 13.22 3.66
N ILE A 139 17.44 14.29 2.94
CA ILE A 139 17.09 15.66 3.33
C ILE A 139 15.83 16.04 2.57
N GLU A 140 14.78 16.42 3.30
CA GLU A 140 13.55 16.97 2.74
C GLU A 140 13.43 18.44 3.12
N VAL A 141 12.98 19.25 2.16
CA VAL A 141 12.72 20.67 2.36
C VAL A 141 11.29 20.93 1.92
N ASP A 142 10.47 21.39 2.87
CA ASP A 142 9.06 21.68 2.60
C ASP A 142 8.88 22.99 1.80
N GLU A 143 7.63 23.31 1.46
CA GLU A 143 7.30 24.54 0.71
C GLU A 143 7.63 25.83 1.49
N ASP A 144 7.69 25.75 2.83
CA ASP A 144 8.00 26.85 3.74
C ASP A 144 9.52 27.00 3.99
N GLY A 145 10.34 26.07 3.48
CA GLY A 145 11.78 26.02 3.67
C GLY A 145 12.23 25.37 4.98
N THR A 146 11.33 24.71 5.72
CA THR A 146 11.68 23.86 6.85
C THR A 146 12.42 22.63 6.35
N VAL A 147 13.56 22.35 6.96
CA VAL A 147 14.37 21.18 6.62
C VAL A 147 14.10 20.07 7.62
N THR A 148 13.71 18.91 7.12
CA THR A 148 13.57 17.67 7.87
C THR A 148 14.58 16.65 7.36
N VAL A 149 15.11 15.84 8.28
CA VAL A 149 16.11 14.81 7.94
C VAL A 149 15.49 13.44 8.21
N LEU A 150 15.29 12.67 7.15
CA LEU A 150 14.80 11.29 7.22
C LEU A 150 16.01 10.36 7.33
N VAL A 151 16.03 9.57 8.40
CA VAL A 151 17.12 8.65 8.70
C VAL A 151 16.57 7.24 8.74
N THR A 152 17.02 6.41 7.81
CA THR A 152 16.71 4.98 7.83
C THR A 152 17.78 4.26 8.64
N LEU A 153 17.37 3.56 9.69
CA LEU A 153 18.22 2.76 10.57
C LEU A 153 17.94 1.27 10.39
N ILE A 154 18.95 0.46 10.63
CA ILE A 154 18.79 -0.98 10.89
C ILE A 154 19.17 -1.27 12.34
N ASP A 155 18.24 -1.82 13.11
CA ASP A 155 18.50 -2.17 14.51
C ASP A 155 19.33 -3.46 14.65
N GLU A 156 19.68 -3.84 15.88
CA GLU A 156 20.42 -5.08 16.16
C GLU A 156 19.66 -6.35 15.75
N SER A 157 18.33 -6.28 15.64
CA SER A 157 17.46 -7.36 15.18
C SER A 157 17.40 -7.48 13.66
N GLY A 158 17.98 -6.52 12.93
CA GLY A 158 17.89 -6.42 11.48
C GLY A 158 16.57 -5.81 10.98
N GLN A 159 15.77 -5.23 11.86
CA GLN A 159 14.58 -4.47 11.51
C GLN A 159 14.98 -3.10 10.98
N ILE A 160 14.33 -2.69 9.89
CA ILE A 160 14.51 -1.37 9.29
C ILE A 160 13.45 -0.45 9.84
N GLN A 161 13.86 0.75 10.26
CA GLN A 161 12.97 1.83 10.67
C GLN A 161 13.43 3.15 10.05
N THR A 162 12.51 4.05 9.75
CA THR A 162 12.83 5.40 9.27
C THR A 162 12.28 6.41 10.27
N VAL A 163 13.13 7.34 10.71
CA VAL A 163 12.76 8.39 11.65
C VAL A 163 12.95 9.76 10.99
N ARG A 164 12.09 10.72 11.36
CA ARG A 164 12.20 12.11 10.92
C ARG A 164 12.78 12.95 12.05
N LEU A 165 13.81 13.73 11.74
CA LEU A 165 14.50 14.57 12.70
C LEU A 165 14.48 16.03 12.26
N SER A 166 14.54 16.93 13.24
CA SER A 166 14.83 18.34 12.98
C SER A 166 16.25 18.49 12.44
N LEU A 167 16.51 19.56 11.68
CA LEU A 167 17.86 19.89 11.24
C LEU A 167 18.83 20.09 12.43
N GLU A 168 18.37 20.68 13.53
CA GLU A 168 19.18 20.91 14.73
C GLU A 168 19.61 19.59 15.37
N THR A 169 18.68 18.65 15.55
CA THR A 169 18.97 17.29 16.05
C THR A 169 19.92 16.56 15.10
N ALA A 170 19.66 16.62 13.79
CA ALA A 170 20.50 15.94 12.81
C ALA A 170 21.95 16.46 12.80
N ILE A 171 22.14 17.77 13.00
CA ILE A 171 23.47 18.37 13.18
C ILE A 171 24.12 17.87 14.47
N ALA A 172 23.39 17.84 15.59
CA ALA A 172 23.92 17.37 16.87
C ALA A 172 24.38 15.90 16.81
N LEU A 173 23.67 15.07 16.03
CA LEU A 173 24.01 13.67 15.79
C LEU A 173 25.09 13.47 14.70
N GLY A 174 25.53 14.54 14.04
CA GLY A 174 26.53 14.48 12.97
C GLY A 174 26.02 13.89 11.65
N LEU A 175 24.70 13.83 11.44
CA LEU A 175 24.06 13.26 10.25
C LEU A 175 24.08 14.20 9.04
N VAL A 176 24.43 15.46 9.25
CA VAL A 176 24.55 16.50 8.23
C VAL A 176 25.98 17.04 8.24
N GLU A 177 26.54 17.34 7.06
CA GLU A 177 27.87 17.96 6.98
C GLU A 177 27.81 19.38 7.57
N VAL A 178 28.75 19.70 8.46
CA VAL A 178 28.89 21.03 9.07
C VAL A 178 30.26 21.65 8.74
N ASP A 179 30.27 22.96 8.62
CA ASP A 179 31.49 23.74 8.38
C ASP A 179 32.30 23.95 9.69
N GLU A 180 33.39 24.73 9.61
CA GLU A 180 34.25 24.99 10.77
C GLU A 180 33.59 25.82 11.88
N ASN A 181 32.43 26.44 11.61
CA ASN A 181 31.65 27.22 12.56
C ASN A 181 30.50 26.41 13.17
N GLY A 182 30.25 25.20 12.66
CA GLY A 182 29.11 24.35 13.06
C GLY A 182 27.83 24.64 12.28
N ASP A 183 27.90 25.42 11.20
CA ASP A 183 26.76 25.68 10.32
C ASP A 183 26.65 24.56 9.26
N PRO A 184 25.44 24.16 8.83
CA PRO A 184 25.28 23.12 7.81
C PRO A 184 25.88 23.56 6.48
N VAL A 185 26.64 22.66 5.85
CA VAL A 185 27.15 22.85 4.48
C VAL A 185 25.97 22.68 3.52
N LEU A 186 25.76 23.67 2.65
CA LEU A 186 24.66 23.69 1.69
C LEU A 186 25.12 23.35 0.28
N ASP A 187 24.26 22.68 -0.49
CA ASP A 187 24.46 22.39 -1.91
C ASP A 187 24.20 23.62 -2.81
N GLU A 188 24.19 23.42 -4.14
CA GLU A 188 23.94 24.51 -5.11
C GLU A 188 22.51 25.08 -5.02
N ASP A 189 21.56 24.30 -4.50
CA ASP A 189 20.15 24.66 -4.33
C ASP A 189 19.86 25.27 -2.94
N GLY A 190 20.84 25.24 -2.05
CA GLY A 190 20.74 25.79 -0.69
C GLY A 190 20.24 24.79 0.35
N HIS A 191 20.26 23.49 0.05
CA HIS A 191 19.84 22.43 0.96
C HIS A 191 21.05 21.84 1.71
N PRO A 192 20.89 21.43 2.99
CA PRO A 192 21.96 20.76 3.71
C PRO A 192 22.43 19.47 3.04
N ILE A 193 23.74 19.21 3.09
CA ILE A 193 24.35 18.00 2.51
C ILE A 193 24.36 16.89 3.58
N PRO A 194 23.83 15.69 3.30
CA PRO A 194 23.89 14.57 4.23
C PRO A 194 25.33 14.10 4.45
N ASN A 195 25.68 13.75 5.69
CA ASN A 195 27.01 13.26 6.01
C ASN A 195 27.14 11.77 5.67
N GLU A 196 27.67 11.45 4.49
CA GLU A 196 27.83 10.08 4.01
C GLU A 196 28.77 9.23 4.91
N ASP A 197 29.66 9.85 5.70
CA ASP A 197 30.55 9.12 6.62
C ASP A 197 29.78 8.45 7.77
N MET A 198 28.56 8.90 8.07
CA MET A 198 27.69 8.28 9.06
C MET A 198 27.01 7.01 8.55
N ILE A 199 27.02 6.72 7.24
CA ILE A 199 26.39 5.51 6.70
C ILE A 199 27.13 4.26 7.19
N ASN A 200 26.38 3.33 7.77
CA ASN A 200 26.80 2.15 8.52
C ASN A 200 27.52 2.44 9.85
N GLN A 201 27.36 3.64 10.41
CA GLN A 201 27.77 3.92 11.79
C GLN A 201 26.56 3.73 12.72
N PRO A 202 26.78 3.24 13.95
CA PRO A 202 25.73 3.20 14.95
C PRO A 202 25.37 4.63 15.38
N VAL A 203 24.08 4.88 15.54
CA VAL A 203 23.55 6.12 16.10
C VAL A 203 22.51 5.80 17.16
N GLU A 204 22.43 6.70 18.15
CA GLU A 204 21.45 6.67 19.21
C GLU A 204 20.62 7.95 19.14
N ILE A 205 19.31 7.80 18.98
CA ILE A 205 18.36 8.89 18.77
C ILE A 205 17.40 8.92 19.94
N ASP A 206 17.26 10.08 20.59
CA ASP A 206 16.22 10.28 21.59
C ASP A 206 14.85 10.26 20.89
N PRO A 207 13.89 9.42 21.32
CA PRO A 207 12.57 9.38 20.70
C PRO A 207 11.83 10.72 20.82
N GLY A 208 12.15 11.56 21.82
CA GLY A 208 11.62 12.91 21.93
C GLY A 208 12.15 13.89 20.88
N ASP A 209 13.27 13.57 20.22
CA ASP A 209 13.80 14.34 19.09
C ASP A 209 13.21 13.90 17.74
N VAL A 210 12.48 12.78 17.72
CA VAL A 210 11.78 12.33 16.52
C VAL A 210 10.58 13.24 16.33
N ILE A 211 10.57 13.95 15.20
CA ILE A 211 9.41 14.70 14.78
C ILE A 211 8.40 13.67 14.33
N ASP A 212 7.26 13.59 15.02
CA ASP A 212 6.07 12.93 14.48
C ASP A 212 5.85 13.53 13.11
N GLY A 213 6.13 12.75 12.07
CA GLY A 213 5.79 13.17 10.72
C GLY A 213 4.31 13.49 10.79
N GLU A 214 3.94 14.74 10.49
CA GLU A 214 2.55 15.04 10.13
C GLU A 214 2.14 13.87 9.24
N GLU A 215 1.17 13.08 9.71
CA GLU A 215 0.74 11.84 9.09
C GLU A 215 0.82 12.10 7.60
N GLU A 216 1.82 11.50 6.92
CA GLU A 216 1.96 11.67 5.48
C GLU A 216 0.55 11.42 4.97
N GLU A 217 -0.16 12.44 4.46
CA GLU A 217 -1.55 12.32 4.00
C GLU A 217 -1.62 11.01 3.24
N GLU A 218 -2.18 9.95 3.86
CA GLU A 218 -1.80 8.54 3.61
C GLU A 218 -1.31 8.37 2.18
N GLY A 219 0.01 8.43 1.99
CA GLY A 219 0.62 8.79 0.72
C GLY A 219 -0.11 8.14 -0.44
N GLU A 220 -0.93 8.94 -1.15
CA GLU A 220 -1.94 8.52 -2.13
C GLU A 220 -1.88 7.02 -2.40
N GLU A 221 -2.56 6.20 -1.56
CA GLU A 221 -2.44 4.73 -1.58
C GLU A 221 -2.22 4.26 -3.00
N ALA A 222 -1.01 3.78 -3.32
CA ALA A 222 -0.51 3.71 -4.69
C ALA A 222 -1.62 3.30 -5.67
N GLN A 223 -2.22 4.32 -6.32
CA GLN A 223 -3.53 4.15 -6.94
C GLN A 223 -3.48 2.98 -7.91
N HIS A 224 -4.47 2.11 -7.85
CA HIS A 224 -4.48 0.93 -8.70
C HIS A 224 -4.41 1.40 -10.17
N PRO A 225 -3.36 1.04 -10.94
CA PRO A 225 -3.03 1.72 -12.18
C PRO A 225 -4.11 1.55 -13.25
N VAL A 226 -4.91 0.48 -13.17
CA VAL A 226 -6.05 0.26 -14.06
C VAL A 226 -7.27 1.08 -13.64
N ALA A 227 -7.47 1.28 -12.34
CA ALA A 227 -8.60 2.06 -11.84
C ALA A 227 -8.41 3.53 -12.17
N SER A 228 -7.22 4.07 -11.89
CA SER A 228 -6.82 5.44 -12.26
C SER A 228 -7.00 5.72 -13.76
N VAL A 229 -6.47 4.85 -14.64
CA VAL A 229 -6.62 5.04 -16.10
C VAL A 229 -8.09 4.97 -16.57
N LEU A 230 -8.92 4.13 -15.94
CA LEU A 230 -10.34 4.05 -16.28
C LEU A 230 -11.11 5.27 -15.77
N ALA A 231 -10.79 5.77 -14.57
CA ALA A 231 -11.34 6.99 -14.00
C ALA A 231 -11.03 8.15 -14.94
N ASP A 232 -9.75 8.38 -15.25
CA ASP A 232 -9.31 9.44 -16.16
C ASP A 232 -10.00 9.39 -17.52
N PHE A 233 -10.10 8.19 -18.11
CA PHE A 233 -10.67 8.04 -19.45
C PHE A 233 -12.18 8.30 -19.49
N PHE A 234 -12.92 7.90 -18.46
CA PHE A 234 -14.37 8.02 -18.42
C PHE A 234 -14.89 9.15 -17.51
N ALA A 235 -14.03 9.88 -16.82
CA ALA A 235 -14.40 10.97 -15.92
C ALA A 235 -15.28 12.01 -16.62
N VAL A 236 -14.84 12.48 -17.78
CA VAL A 236 -15.58 13.51 -18.55
C VAL A 236 -16.86 12.94 -19.17
N ALA A 237 -16.81 11.69 -19.62
CA ALA A 237 -17.88 11.09 -20.42
C ALA A 237 -19.03 10.51 -19.57
N LEU A 238 -18.71 9.95 -18.41
CA LEU A 238 -19.64 9.23 -17.53
C LEU A 238 -19.70 9.80 -16.12
N GLY A 239 -18.80 10.72 -15.74
CA GLY A 239 -18.71 11.23 -14.37
C GLY A 239 -18.12 10.21 -13.40
N LEU A 240 -17.24 9.32 -13.86
CA LEU A 240 -16.62 8.30 -13.00
C LEU A 240 -15.35 8.81 -12.33
N ASP A 241 -15.23 8.56 -11.04
CA ASP A 241 -14.01 8.75 -10.25
C ASP A 241 -13.34 7.40 -9.92
N TYR A 242 -12.18 7.50 -9.27
CA TYR A 242 -11.39 6.35 -8.85
C TYR A 242 -12.14 5.47 -7.85
N ASP A 243 -12.79 6.09 -6.87
CA ASP A 243 -13.49 5.42 -5.77
C ASP A 243 -14.66 4.58 -6.27
N MET A 244 -15.44 5.07 -7.23
CA MET A 244 -16.51 4.30 -7.86
C MET A 244 -15.97 3.04 -8.55
N ILE A 245 -14.84 3.14 -9.25
CA ILE A 245 -14.23 2.02 -9.96
C ILE A 245 -13.68 0.99 -8.98
N MET A 246 -13.02 1.44 -7.90
CA MET A 246 -12.53 0.58 -6.84
C MET A 246 -13.67 -0.08 -6.07
N GLY A 247 -14.74 0.65 -5.76
CA GLY A 247 -15.95 0.11 -5.13
C GLY A 247 -16.55 -1.04 -5.95
N TYR A 248 -16.68 -0.89 -7.27
CA TYR A 248 -17.13 -1.99 -8.13
C TYR A 248 -16.16 -3.19 -8.13
N HIS A 249 -14.85 -2.92 -8.06
CA HIS A 249 -13.83 -3.97 -8.03
C HIS A 249 -13.88 -4.78 -6.72
N GLU A 250 -13.98 -4.10 -5.59
CA GLU A 250 -14.16 -4.68 -4.26
C GLU A 250 -15.46 -5.50 -4.16
N ASP A 251 -16.48 -5.08 -4.90
CA ASP A 251 -17.74 -5.82 -5.09
C ASP A 251 -17.59 -7.15 -5.85
N GLY A 252 -16.36 -7.49 -6.25
CA GLY A 252 -15.98 -8.72 -6.94
C GLY A 252 -15.94 -8.61 -8.46
N MET A 253 -16.06 -7.40 -9.02
CA MET A 253 -16.01 -7.20 -10.48
C MET A 253 -14.57 -7.03 -10.96
N GLY A 254 -14.08 -7.93 -11.80
CA GLY A 254 -12.76 -7.71 -12.42
C GLY A 254 -12.76 -6.46 -13.32
N PHE A 255 -11.65 -5.70 -13.34
CA PHE A 255 -11.48 -4.48 -14.16
C PHE A 255 -11.85 -4.65 -15.64
N GLY A 256 -11.60 -5.83 -16.22
CA GLY A 256 -11.98 -6.12 -17.61
C GLY A 256 -13.49 -6.24 -17.86
N VAL A 257 -14.31 -6.42 -16.81
CA VAL A 257 -15.77 -6.35 -16.85
C VAL A 257 -16.21 -4.90 -16.66
N ILE A 258 -15.64 -4.20 -15.68
CA ILE A 258 -15.90 -2.78 -15.41
C ILE A 258 -15.65 -1.95 -16.68
N ALA A 259 -14.46 -2.05 -17.28
CA ALA A 259 -14.12 -1.32 -18.52
C ALA A 259 -15.10 -1.59 -19.68
N LYS A 260 -15.61 -2.84 -19.80
CA LYS A 260 -16.61 -3.16 -20.84
C LYS A 260 -17.97 -2.57 -20.51
N ALA A 261 -18.35 -2.52 -19.24
CA ALA A 261 -19.60 -1.92 -18.80
C ALA A 261 -19.55 -0.39 -18.97
N CYS A 262 -18.43 0.27 -18.63
CA CYS A 262 -18.21 1.69 -18.91
C CYS A 262 -18.40 1.99 -20.40
N TRP A 263 -17.78 1.18 -21.26
CA TRP A 263 -17.93 1.33 -22.70
C TRP A 263 -19.37 1.09 -23.20
N MET A 264 -20.11 0.16 -22.60
CA MET A 264 -21.52 -0.07 -22.96
C MET A 264 -22.42 1.06 -22.49
N SER A 265 -22.21 1.60 -21.28
CA SER A 265 -22.92 2.80 -20.79
C SER A 265 -22.67 3.97 -21.73
N PHE A 266 -21.39 4.22 -22.05
CA PHE A 266 -20.99 5.27 -22.99
C PHE A 266 -21.61 5.09 -24.38
N ALA A 267 -21.61 3.87 -24.92
CA ALA A 267 -22.20 3.59 -26.24
C ALA A 267 -23.74 3.73 -26.28
N LEU A 268 -24.39 3.70 -25.12
CA LEU A 268 -25.82 3.96 -24.95
C LEU A 268 -26.10 5.42 -24.57
N GLU A 269 -25.08 6.28 -24.57
CA GLU A 269 -25.17 7.68 -24.13
C GLU A 269 -25.69 7.80 -22.68
N GLY A 270 -25.37 6.81 -21.83
CA GLY A 270 -25.69 6.81 -20.41
C GLY A 270 -24.60 7.45 -19.55
N ASP A 271 -24.79 7.34 -18.23
CA ASP A 271 -23.95 7.92 -17.18
C ASP A 271 -23.42 6.84 -16.21
N ALA A 272 -22.91 7.27 -15.06
CA ALA A 272 -22.48 6.40 -13.98
C ALA A 272 -23.64 5.56 -13.38
N GLU A 273 -24.88 6.06 -13.39
CA GLU A 273 -26.03 5.30 -12.91
C GLU A 273 -26.30 4.11 -13.83
N LEU A 274 -26.34 4.33 -15.14
CA LEU A 274 -26.50 3.24 -16.12
C LEU A 274 -25.33 2.24 -16.04
N LEU A 275 -24.11 2.69 -15.75
CA LEU A 275 -22.99 1.79 -15.48
C LEU A 275 -23.28 0.88 -14.28
N GLY A 276 -23.75 1.46 -13.17
CA GLY A 276 -24.16 0.73 -11.98
C GLY A 276 -25.20 -0.34 -12.30
N ASP A 277 -26.26 0.03 -13.03
CA ASP A 277 -27.31 -0.88 -13.47
C ASP A 277 -26.77 -2.03 -14.33
N ILE A 278 -25.84 -1.73 -15.26
CA ILE A 278 -25.20 -2.74 -16.11
C ILE A 278 -24.38 -3.73 -15.27
N LEU A 279 -23.64 -3.25 -14.27
CA LEU A 279 -22.83 -4.08 -13.39
C LEU A 279 -23.70 -4.90 -12.43
N GLU A 280 -24.74 -4.32 -11.84
CA GLU A 280 -25.68 -5.02 -11.00
C GLU A 280 -26.42 -6.12 -11.79
N ALA A 281 -26.92 -5.80 -12.99
CA ALA A 281 -27.52 -6.78 -13.90
C ALA A 281 -26.56 -7.93 -14.25
N LYS A 282 -25.26 -7.61 -14.38
CA LYS A 282 -24.22 -8.62 -14.62
C LYS A 282 -23.99 -9.52 -13.41
N LYS A 283 -24.11 -9.00 -12.18
CA LYS A 283 -23.98 -9.73 -10.90
C LYS A 283 -25.21 -10.60 -10.64
N SER A 284 -26.40 -10.03 -10.80
CA SER A 284 -27.70 -10.67 -10.56
C SER A 284 -28.16 -11.61 -11.68
N HIS A 285 -27.57 -11.47 -12.88
CA HIS A 285 -28.02 -12.10 -14.12
C HIS A 285 -29.41 -11.65 -14.61
N ASP A 286 -29.93 -10.54 -14.08
CA ASP A 286 -31.19 -9.95 -14.50
C ASP A 286 -30.94 -8.64 -15.26
N PHE A 287 -31.34 -8.61 -16.53
CA PHE A 287 -31.14 -7.47 -17.44
C PHE A 287 -32.45 -6.73 -17.72
N SER A 288 -33.49 -6.99 -16.91
CA SER A 288 -34.82 -6.44 -17.12
C SER A 288 -34.90 -4.91 -16.97
N SER A 289 -33.97 -4.31 -16.23
CA SER A 289 -33.88 -2.86 -16.03
C SER A 289 -33.27 -2.09 -17.21
N ILE A 290 -32.61 -2.77 -18.15
CA ILE A 290 -31.84 -2.12 -19.22
C ILE A 290 -32.63 -2.16 -20.53
N GLU A 291 -33.01 -0.98 -21.01
CA GLU A 291 -33.67 -0.81 -22.30
C GLU A 291 -32.64 -0.56 -23.41
N LEU A 292 -32.68 -1.37 -24.47
CA LEU A 292 -31.83 -1.17 -25.64
C LEU A 292 -32.43 -0.10 -26.57
N PRO A 293 -31.64 0.49 -27.49
CA PRO A 293 -32.14 1.49 -28.44
C PRO A 293 -33.23 0.98 -29.40
N ASP A 294 -33.36 -0.34 -29.55
CA ASP A 294 -34.43 -0.98 -30.32
C ASP A 294 -35.71 -1.24 -29.50
N GLY A 295 -35.71 -0.88 -28.20
CA GLY A 295 -36.78 -1.12 -27.24
C GLY A 295 -36.86 -2.57 -26.76
N GLU A 296 -35.91 -3.45 -27.15
CA GLU A 296 -35.84 -4.81 -26.63
C GLU A 296 -35.09 -4.87 -25.29
N THR A 297 -35.48 -5.82 -24.45
CA THR A 297 -34.79 -6.12 -23.20
C THR A 297 -33.86 -7.32 -23.39
N PRO A 298 -32.55 -7.21 -23.10
CA PRO A 298 -31.64 -8.32 -23.26
C PRO A 298 -31.93 -9.40 -22.21
N LYS A 299 -31.80 -10.68 -22.58
CA LYS A 299 -32.03 -11.79 -21.61
C LYS A 299 -30.76 -12.27 -20.91
N ASN A 300 -29.60 -11.83 -21.39
CA ASN A 300 -28.31 -12.18 -20.82
C ASN A 300 -27.21 -11.24 -21.33
N TRP A 301 -26.08 -11.25 -20.64
CA TRP A 301 -24.88 -10.47 -20.97
C TRP A 301 -24.41 -10.61 -22.42
N GLY A 302 -24.51 -11.80 -23.00
CA GLY A 302 -24.09 -12.05 -24.39
C GLY A 302 -24.99 -11.35 -25.41
N GLN A 303 -26.30 -11.34 -25.16
CA GLN A 303 -27.26 -10.60 -25.97
C GLN A 303 -27.09 -9.09 -25.81
N PHE A 304 -26.93 -8.62 -24.57
CA PHE A 304 -26.68 -7.20 -24.29
C PHE A 304 -25.42 -6.71 -25.03
N LYS A 305 -24.29 -7.39 -24.83
CA LYS A 305 -23.04 -7.08 -25.52
C LYS A 305 -23.19 -7.08 -27.05
N LYS A 306 -23.94 -8.03 -27.60
CA LYS A 306 -24.15 -8.14 -29.05
C LYS A 306 -25.04 -7.01 -29.58
N ALA A 307 -26.05 -6.60 -28.82
CA ALA A 307 -26.92 -5.49 -29.20
C ALA A 307 -26.15 -4.17 -29.21
N VAL A 308 -25.41 -3.88 -28.13
CA VAL A 308 -24.66 -2.63 -27.97
C VAL A 308 -23.42 -2.59 -28.90
N LEU A 309 -22.57 -3.62 -28.86
CA LEU A 309 -21.30 -3.63 -29.60
C LEU A 309 -21.39 -4.23 -31.03
N GLY A 310 -22.53 -4.84 -31.38
CA GLY A 310 -22.72 -5.42 -32.71
C GLY A 310 -23.12 -4.40 -33.77
N SER A 311 -23.48 -3.18 -33.37
CA SER A 311 -23.76 -2.09 -34.30
C SER A 311 -22.47 -1.64 -34.99
N LYS A 312 -22.52 -1.37 -36.30
CA LYS A 312 -21.35 -0.92 -37.08
C LYS A 312 -20.70 0.36 -36.53
N LYS A 313 -21.48 1.18 -35.81
CA LYS A 313 -21.00 2.41 -35.17
C LYS A 313 -20.05 2.16 -34.00
N VAL A 314 -20.17 1.01 -33.31
CA VAL A 314 -19.42 0.68 -32.09
C VAL A 314 -18.31 -0.37 -32.35
N GLN A 315 -18.12 -0.79 -33.61
CA GLN A 315 -17.13 -1.81 -33.98
C GLN A 315 -15.65 -1.39 -33.83
N LYS A 316 -15.36 -0.14 -33.47
CA LYS A 316 -13.99 0.25 -33.11
C LYS A 316 -13.63 -0.46 -31.81
N ASN A 317 -12.60 -1.30 -31.86
CA ASN A 317 -12.19 -2.08 -30.69
C ASN A 317 -11.82 -1.11 -29.55
N LEU A 318 -12.37 -1.30 -28.35
CA LEU A 318 -12.02 -0.52 -27.15
C LEU A 318 -10.49 -0.37 -26.98
N GLY A 319 -9.74 -1.44 -27.26
CA GLY A 319 -8.28 -1.41 -27.22
C GLY A 319 -7.61 -0.53 -28.30
N GLU A 320 -8.23 -0.31 -29.45
CA GLU A 320 -7.73 0.65 -30.45
C GLU A 320 -7.98 2.09 -30.03
N ILE A 321 -9.08 2.35 -29.34
CA ILE A 321 -9.44 3.69 -28.83
C ILE A 321 -8.52 4.04 -27.65
N MET A 322 -8.40 3.16 -26.67
CA MET A 322 -7.51 3.38 -25.51
C MET A 322 -6.03 3.45 -25.89
N SER A 323 -5.62 2.84 -27.00
CA SER A 323 -4.24 2.96 -27.52
C SER A 323 -4.02 4.15 -28.45
N GLY A 324 -5.03 5.01 -28.66
CA GLY A 324 -4.96 6.14 -29.60
C GLY A 324 -4.79 5.72 -31.07
N ARG A 325 -5.03 4.45 -31.40
CA ARG A 325 -4.86 3.88 -32.74
C ARG A 325 -6.15 3.90 -33.56
N ALA A 326 -7.28 4.19 -32.93
CA ALA A 326 -8.55 4.33 -33.60
C ALA A 326 -8.49 5.53 -34.55
N LYS A 327 -8.53 5.28 -35.86
CA LYS A 327 -8.76 6.34 -36.83
C LYS A 327 -10.19 6.85 -36.64
N VAL A 328 -10.32 8.11 -36.27
CA VAL A 328 -11.60 8.82 -36.35
C VAL A 328 -11.87 8.99 -37.85
N GLU A 329 -12.69 8.12 -38.43
CA GLU A 329 -13.34 8.42 -39.69
C GLU A 329 -14.25 9.62 -39.41
N GLN A 330 -13.86 10.80 -39.89
CA GLN A 330 -14.72 11.98 -39.94
C GLN A 330 -15.89 11.64 -40.86
N ASP A 331 -17.05 11.37 -40.27
CA ASP A 331 -18.31 11.49 -41.00
C ASP A 331 -18.55 12.99 -41.25
N GLU A 332 -18.97 13.35 -42.47
CA GLU A 332 -19.15 14.73 -42.96
C GLU A 332 -20.30 15.53 -42.30
N THR A 333 -20.75 15.12 -41.13
CA THR A 333 -21.73 15.84 -40.30
C THR A 333 -21.04 16.31 -39.03
N GLY A 334 -20.61 17.57 -39.02
CA GLY A 334 -19.84 18.19 -37.95
C GLY A 334 -20.62 18.38 -36.65
N ASP A 335 -20.72 17.32 -35.88
CA ASP A 335 -20.87 17.39 -34.42
C ASP A 335 -19.58 16.82 -33.81
N GLU A 336 -18.75 17.72 -33.29
CA GLU A 336 -17.47 17.42 -32.65
C GLU A 336 -17.74 17.04 -31.20
N ASN A 337 -18.07 15.76 -30.94
CA ASN A 337 -18.00 15.22 -29.58
C ASN A 337 -16.56 14.74 -29.35
N GLU A 338 -15.70 15.69 -28.95
CA GLU A 338 -14.25 15.51 -28.81
C GLU A 338 -13.93 14.76 -27.49
N LEU A 339 -13.80 13.44 -27.56
CA LEU A 339 -13.14 12.65 -26.51
C LEU A 339 -11.62 12.92 -26.56
N GLY A 340 -11.21 14.01 -25.92
CA GLY A 340 -9.81 14.40 -25.79
C GLY A 340 -9.09 13.57 -24.72
N ALA A 341 -8.52 12.43 -25.10
CA ALA A 341 -7.43 11.83 -24.31
C ALA A 341 -6.15 12.62 -24.58
N THR A 342 -5.79 13.56 -23.69
CA THR A 342 -4.49 14.25 -23.70
C THR A 342 -3.39 13.28 -23.29
N SER A 343 -2.95 12.42 -24.22
CA SER A 343 -1.68 11.70 -24.08
C SER A 343 -0.60 12.42 -24.90
N THR A 344 0.22 13.20 -24.19
CA THR A 344 1.43 13.81 -24.74
C THR A 344 2.50 12.71 -24.87
N GLN A 345 2.54 12.01 -26.01
CA GLN A 345 3.69 11.17 -26.37
C GLN A 345 4.23 11.55 -27.76
N GLY A 346 5.47 12.05 -27.76
CA GLY A 346 6.19 12.59 -28.91
C GLY A 346 6.43 11.56 -30.02
N ASN A 347 6.02 11.93 -31.22
CA ASN A 347 6.20 11.15 -32.45
C ASN A 347 7.57 11.46 -33.08
N VAL A 348 8.59 10.62 -32.84
CA VAL A 348 9.88 10.71 -33.55
C VAL A 348 9.78 9.99 -34.90
N LYS A 349 9.62 10.79 -35.95
CA LYS A 349 9.52 10.40 -37.36
C LYS A 349 10.88 9.97 -37.92
N GLY A 350 11.22 8.70 -37.83
CA GLY A 350 12.38 8.08 -38.48
C GLY A 350 12.08 7.58 -39.90
N LYS A 351 12.52 8.33 -40.91
CA LYS A 351 12.48 7.98 -42.35
C LYS A 351 13.70 7.10 -42.69
N LYS A 352 13.52 5.90 -43.26
CA LYS A 352 14.57 5.21 -44.05
C LYS A 352 14.02 4.11 -44.98
N ASP A 353 14.00 4.47 -46.25
CA ASP A 353 14.49 3.78 -47.44
C ASP A 353 14.24 2.28 -47.69
N LYS A 354 13.64 2.06 -48.87
CA LYS A 354 13.53 0.80 -49.62
C LYS A 354 14.91 0.20 -49.91
N ALA A 355 15.13 -1.05 -49.51
CA ALA A 355 16.02 -1.98 -50.21
C ALA A 355 15.50 -3.41 -50.02
N GLY A 356 15.38 -4.13 -51.14
CA GLY A 356 14.78 -5.46 -51.19
C GLY A 356 15.66 -6.57 -50.60
N GLY A 357 14.99 -7.61 -50.12
CA GLY A 357 15.59 -8.88 -49.74
C GLY A 357 14.48 -9.89 -49.48
N LYS A 358 14.39 -10.92 -50.34
CA LYS A 358 13.42 -12.02 -50.25
C LYS A 358 13.87 -12.97 -49.12
N PRO A 359 13.02 -13.39 -48.17
CA PRO A 359 13.43 -14.39 -47.18
C PRO A 359 13.56 -15.76 -47.83
N GLU A 360 14.71 -16.39 -47.63
CA GLU A 360 14.96 -17.81 -47.91
C GLU A 360 14.08 -18.69 -47.00
N ILE A 361 13.55 -19.76 -47.60
CA ILE A 361 12.76 -20.80 -46.96
C ILE A 361 13.74 -21.75 -46.24
N PRO A 362 13.56 -22.07 -44.95
CA PRO A 362 14.37 -23.09 -44.29
C PRO A 362 14.08 -24.49 -44.86
N PRO A 363 15.10 -25.35 -45.02
CA PRO A 363 14.94 -26.63 -45.70
C PRO A 363 14.31 -27.68 -44.77
N GLY A 364 13.26 -28.33 -45.27
CA GLY A 364 12.81 -29.61 -44.73
C GLY A 364 11.33 -29.69 -44.39
N GLN A 365 10.47 -29.73 -45.40
CA GLN A 365 9.21 -30.47 -45.31
C GLN A 365 8.77 -30.91 -46.71
N VAL A 366 8.99 -32.19 -46.99
CA VAL A 366 8.65 -32.86 -48.24
C VAL A 366 7.15 -33.09 -48.28
N LYS A 367 6.47 -32.46 -49.24
CA LYS A 367 5.10 -32.82 -49.64
C LYS A 367 5.10 -34.23 -50.25
N LYS A 368 4.27 -35.13 -49.73
CA LYS A 368 3.78 -36.29 -50.49
C LYS A 368 2.26 -36.35 -50.41
N SER A 369 1.67 -36.13 -51.58
CA SER A 369 0.30 -36.42 -51.99
C SER A 369 0.01 -37.91 -52.01
N GLY A 370 -1.21 -38.31 -51.67
CA GLY A 370 -1.77 -39.62 -52.04
C GLY A 370 -2.99 -40.04 -51.24
N LYS A 371 -4.20 -39.89 -51.81
CA LYS A 371 -5.30 -40.87 -51.66
C LYS A 371 -4.82 -42.22 -52.25
N PRO A 372 -5.33 -43.42 -51.90
CA PRO A 372 -6.78 -43.72 -51.87
C PRO A 372 -7.26 -44.89 -50.94
N ASP A 373 -8.57 -45.18 -51.05
CA ASP A 373 -9.31 -46.46 -50.88
C ASP A 373 -9.55 -47.17 -49.51
N THR A 374 -10.84 -47.21 -49.15
CA THR A 374 -11.59 -48.25 -48.38
C THR A 374 -11.35 -49.66 -49.00
N PRO A 375 -11.38 -50.85 -48.32
CA PRO A 375 -12.41 -51.35 -47.38
C PRO A 375 -11.88 -52.43 -46.35
N PRO A 376 -12.62 -53.45 -45.84
CA PRO A 376 -13.94 -53.53 -45.18
C PRO A 376 -13.89 -54.17 -43.76
N GLY A 377 -14.91 -53.88 -42.93
CA GLY A 377 -15.62 -54.87 -42.09
C GLY A 377 -14.95 -55.49 -40.85
N LYS A 378 -15.55 -55.24 -39.66
CA LYS A 378 -15.99 -56.29 -38.73
C LYS A 378 -16.75 -55.67 -37.55
N GLY A 379 -18.01 -56.08 -37.38
CA GLY A 379 -18.84 -55.70 -36.24
C GLY A 379 -18.56 -56.50 -34.97
N LYS A 380 -19.14 -56.02 -33.87
CA LYS A 380 -19.79 -56.77 -32.77
C LYS A 380 -20.24 -55.70 -31.75
N ASN A 381 -21.53 -55.35 -31.66
CA ASN A 381 -22.62 -56.04 -30.97
C ASN A 381 -22.62 -55.83 -29.43
N LYS A 382 -23.82 -55.64 -28.87
CA LYS A 382 -24.25 -55.58 -27.45
C LYS A 382 -24.07 -54.25 -26.69
N ASP A 383 -25.00 -53.77 -25.87
CA ASP A 383 -26.33 -54.28 -25.49
C ASP A 383 -27.18 -53.12 -24.93
N LYS A 384 -28.50 -53.23 -25.08
CA LYS A 384 -29.49 -52.29 -24.52
C LYS A 384 -29.96 -52.81 -23.17
N GLY A 385 -29.67 -52.09 -22.09
CA GLY A 385 -30.28 -52.29 -20.77
C GLY A 385 -31.44 -51.33 -20.55
N LYS A 386 -32.67 -51.82 -20.76
CA LYS A 386 -33.94 -51.14 -20.45
C LYS A 386 -34.48 -51.78 -19.17
N GLY A 387 -34.62 -51.00 -18.10
CA GLY A 387 -35.14 -51.49 -16.81
C GLY A 387 -36.06 -50.47 -16.17
N GLY A 388 -37.35 -50.53 -16.52
CA GLY A 388 -38.41 -49.89 -15.75
C GLY A 388 -38.87 -50.80 -14.62
N GLY A 389 -39.11 -50.24 -13.44
CA GLY A 389 -39.65 -50.93 -12.29
C GLY A 389 -40.49 -50.01 -11.42
N LYS A 390 -41.81 -50.04 -11.65
CA LYS A 390 -42.85 -49.62 -10.70
C LYS A 390 -42.84 -50.52 -9.46
N LYS A 391 -43.12 -49.94 -8.29
CA LYS A 391 -44.11 -50.36 -7.25
C LYS A 391 -44.04 -49.29 -6.13
N LYS A 392 -45.14 -48.59 -5.85
CA LYS A 392 -46.19 -48.93 -4.86
C LYS A 392 -45.67 -48.92 -3.43
#